data_AF-A0AAD9VMS0-F1
#
_entry.id   AF-A0AAD9VMS0-F1
#
_cell.length_a   1.000
_cell.length_b   1.000
_cell.length_c   1.000
_cell.angle_alpha   90.00
_cell.angle_beta   90.00
_cell.angle_gamma   90.00
#
_symmetry.space_group_name_H-M   'P 1'
#
loop_
_entity.id
_entity.type
_entity.pdbx_description
1 polymer ?
#
loop_
_entity_poly.entity_id
_entity_poly.type
_entity_poly.pdbx_seq_one_letter_code
_entity_poly.pdbx_strand_id
1 'polypeptide(L)'
;MLLQDCMLKRHHADTIHKQEAQRNEANKNAVLAAVTANPQISISRIARNMGIHRSSVHRILQSHKFHPYHVNLVHDLHGEDFNSRIRSCNWFNEKINEDPQFFTRVLFSDEAIFKSDGSVNRHNMHYWSQNNPHWMRAVDHQRIWSLNTWCGILNTQSRD
;
A
#
# COMPACT_ATOMS: atom_id res chain seq x y z
N MET A 1 36.82 8.57 47.70
CA MET A 1 36.04 9.57 46.92
C MET A 1 35.77 9.12 45.48
N LEU A 2 36.79 8.72 44.70
CA LEU A 2 36.63 8.30 43.29
C LEU A 2 35.76 7.04 43.06
N LEU A 3 35.80 6.06 43.98
CA LEU A 3 34.98 4.83 43.86
C LEU A 3 33.48 5.08 44.11
N GLN A 4 33.13 6.00 45.01
CA GLN A 4 31.74 6.37 45.32
C GLN A 4 31.09 7.07 44.12
N ASP A 5 31.81 7.98 43.47
CA ASP A 5 31.39 8.69 42.26
C ASP A 5 31.22 7.74 41.06
N CYS A 6 32.10 6.74 40.93
CA CYS A 6 32.00 5.74 39.88
C CYS A 6 30.77 4.83 40.07
N MET A 7 30.46 4.46 41.31
CA MET A 7 29.25 3.68 41.66
C MET A 7 27.96 4.47 41.39
N LEU A 8 27.92 5.77 41.73
CA LEU A 8 26.76 6.62 41.48
C LEU A 8 26.49 6.80 39.98
N LYS A 9 27.54 7.01 39.17
CA LYS A 9 27.44 7.12 37.71
C LYS A 9 26.91 5.85 37.06
N ARG A 10 27.33 4.67 37.53
CA ARG A 10 26.80 3.37 37.07
C ARG A 10 25.33 3.21 37.41
N HIS A 11 24.95 3.45 38.65
CA HIS A 11 23.54 3.38 39.07
C HIS A 11 22.63 4.32 38.27
N HIS A 12 23.10 5.53 37.95
CA HIS A 12 22.37 6.48 37.13
C HIS A 12 22.21 5.99 35.68
N ALA A 13 23.28 5.46 35.08
CA ALA A 13 23.23 4.86 33.74
C ALA A 13 22.28 3.66 33.68
N ASP A 14 22.33 2.77 34.68
CA ASP A 14 21.44 1.60 34.77
C ASP A 14 19.96 2.01 34.88
N THR A 15 19.69 3.10 35.63
CA THR A 15 18.33 3.65 35.76
C THR A 15 17.82 4.21 34.44
N ILE A 16 18.67 4.94 33.70
CA ILE A 16 18.34 5.46 32.37
C ILE A 16 18.04 4.30 31.41
N HIS A 17 18.90 3.28 31.35
CA HIS A 17 18.69 2.13 30.48
C HIS A 17 17.39 1.39 30.79
N LYS A 18 17.05 1.23 32.06
CA LYS A 18 15.79 0.59 32.47
C LYS A 18 14.56 1.40 32.05
N GLN A 19 14.61 2.72 32.20
CA GLN A 19 13.53 3.62 31.76
C GLN A 19 13.37 3.63 30.24
N GLU A 20 14.49 3.64 29.49
CA GLU A 20 14.47 3.56 28.03
C GLU A 20 13.88 2.24 27.53
N ALA A 21 14.25 1.11 28.16
CA ALA A 21 13.68 -0.19 27.84
C ALA A 21 12.16 -0.23 28.07
N GLN A 22 11.69 0.30 29.21
CA GLN A 22 10.26 0.37 29.53
C GLN A 22 9.49 1.25 28.54
N ARG A 23 10.05 2.41 28.16
CA ARG A 23 9.47 3.28 27.13
C ARG A 23 9.40 2.60 25.77
N ASN A 24 10.46 1.89 25.38
CA ASN A 24 10.49 1.15 24.12
C ASN A 24 9.42 0.06 24.08
N GLU A 25 9.20 -0.65 25.19
CA GLU A 25 8.17 -1.67 25.29
C GLU A 25 6.76 -1.09 25.24
N ALA A 26 6.52 0.01 25.95
CA ALA A 26 5.25 0.73 25.88
C ALA A 26 4.95 1.22 24.45
N ASN A 27 5.96 1.75 23.75
CA ASN A 27 5.84 2.19 22.36
C ASN A 27 5.50 1.04 21.41
N LYS A 28 6.13 -0.13 21.58
CA LYS A 28 5.79 -1.32 20.77
C LYS A 28 4.33 -1.72 20.98
N ASN A 29 3.91 -1.84 22.22
CA ASN A 29 2.55 -2.27 22.56
C ASN A 29 1.51 -1.29 22.04
N ALA A 30 1.77 0.02 22.14
CA ALA A 30 0.90 1.05 21.58
C ALA A 30 0.76 0.94 20.06
N VAL A 31 1.88 0.78 19.34
CA VAL A 31 1.89 0.64 17.87
C VAL A 31 1.10 -0.60 17.44
N LEU A 32 1.34 -1.74 18.09
CA LEU A 32 0.63 -2.99 17.79
C LEU A 32 -0.87 -2.87 18.09
N ALA A 33 -1.25 -2.30 19.23
CA ALA A 33 -2.65 -2.07 19.57
C ALA A 33 -3.36 -1.17 18.55
N ALA A 34 -2.70 -0.10 18.09
CA ALA A 34 -3.28 0.80 17.08
C ALA A 34 -3.49 0.12 15.73
N VAL A 35 -2.55 -0.72 15.29
CA VAL A 35 -2.69 -1.47 14.04
C VAL A 35 -3.75 -2.57 14.17
N THR A 36 -3.83 -3.26 15.30
CA THR A 36 -4.88 -4.26 15.55
C THR A 36 -6.27 -3.61 15.58
N ALA A 37 -6.42 -2.43 16.18
CA ALA A 37 -7.68 -1.71 16.23
C ALA A 37 -8.09 -1.12 14.87
N ASN A 38 -7.13 -0.67 14.07
CA ASN A 38 -7.36 -0.15 12.73
C ASN A 38 -6.23 -0.56 11.78
N PRO A 39 -6.37 -1.71 11.07
CA PRO A 39 -5.35 -2.21 10.16
C PRO A 39 -5.00 -1.25 9.01
N GLN A 40 -5.88 -0.31 8.67
CA GLN A 40 -5.70 0.64 7.57
C GLN A 40 -5.01 1.94 8.01
N ILE A 41 -4.58 2.03 9.27
CA ILE A 41 -3.91 3.22 9.77
C ILE A 41 -2.56 3.41 9.09
N SER A 42 -2.29 4.63 8.61
CA SER A 42 -0.99 4.95 8.03
C SER A 42 0.08 5.05 9.12
N ILE A 43 1.30 4.61 8.81
CA ILE A 43 2.48 4.77 9.69
C ILE A 43 2.63 6.21 10.15
N SER A 44 2.41 7.18 9.25
CA SER A 44 2.49 8.61 9.57
C SER A 44 1.47 9.03 10.63
N ARG A 45 0.25 8.46 10.59
CA ARG A 45 -0.79 8.74 11.59
C ARG A 45 -0.44 8.12 12.94
N ILE A 46 0.06 6.89 12.98
CA ILE A 46 0.56 6.26 14.22
C ILE A 46 1.68 7.11 14.83
N ALA A 47 2.67 7.47 14.02
CA ALA A 47 3.83 8.28 14.43
C ALA A 47 3.40 9.61 15.08
N ARG A 48 2.45 10.32 14.45
CA ARG A 48 1.92 11.59 14.97
C ARG A 48 1.14 11.39 16.26
N ASN A 49 0.28 10.38 16.33
CA ASN A 49 -0.56 10.13 17.49
C ASN A 49 0.25 9.72 18.73
N MET A 50 1.38 9.05 18.54
CA MET A 50 2.21 8.51 19.63
C MET A 50 3.50 9.30 19.89
N GLY A 51 3.80 10.32 19.07
CA GLY A 51 5.06 11.07 19.18
C GLY A 51 6.31 10.24 18.85
N ILE A 52 6.17 9.18 18.05
CA ILE A 52 7.26 8.27 17.68
C ILE A 52 7.70 8.57 16.25
N HIS A 53 9.01 8.47 15.97
CA HIS A 53 9.50 8.63 14.60
C HIS A 53 8.93 7.56 13.64
N ARG A 54 8.60 7.94 12.40
CA ARG A 54 8.01 7.02 11.40
C ARG A 54 8.84 5.76 11.18
N SER A 55 10.18 5.88 11.13
CA SER A 55 11.06 4.72 10.94
C SER A 55 10.98 3.73 12.10
N SER A 56 10.79 4.21 13.34
CA SER A 56 10.61 3.37 14.52
C SER A 56 9.30 2.59 14.45
N VAL A 57 8.19 3.24 14.07
CA VAL A 57 6.90 2.56 13.85
C VAL A 57 7.04 1.48 12.78
N HIS A 58 7.66 1.81 11.64
CA HIS A 58 7.91 0.83 10.58
C HIS A 58 8.75 -0.37 11.07
N ARG A 59 9.84 -0.11 11.81
CA ARG A 59 10.69 -1.17 12.36
C ARG A 59 9.95 -2.07 13.34
N ILE A 60 9.10 -1.50 14.20
CA ILE A 60 8.26 -2.26 15.13
C ILE A 60 7.30 -3.18 14.37
N LEU A 61 6.65 -2.68 13.30
CA LEU A 61 5.73 -3.51 12.51
C LEU A 61 6.48 -4.66 11.83
N GLN A 62 7.63 -4.39 11.21
CA GLN A 62 8.45 -5.41 10.56
C GLN A 62 8.96 -6.47 11.54
N SER A 63 9.38 -6.07 12.75
CA SER A 63 9.86 -7.03 13.76
C SER A 63 8.76 -7.97 14.24
N HIS A 64 7.50 -7.55 14.19
CA HIS A 64 6.33 -8.35 14.57
C HIS A 64 5.63 -8.98 13.35
N LYS A 65 6.31 -9.03 12.19
CA LYS A 65 5.82 -9.66 10.95
C LYS A 65 4.57 -9.01 10.36
N PHE A 66 4.30 -7.75 10.68
CA PHE A 66 3.23 -7.02 10.01
C PHE A 66 3.70 -6.53 8.66
N HIS A 67 2.93 -6.85 7.63
CA HIS A 67 3.17 -6.45 6.25
C HIS A 67 2.02 -5.58 5.75
N PRO A 68 2.32 -4.54 4.95
CA PRO A 68 1.29 -3.81 4.24
C PRO A 68 0.84 -4.65 3.05
N TYR A 69 -0.45 -4.83 2.93
CA TYR A 69 -1.06 -5.49 1.78
C TYR A 69 -2.02 -4.52 1.11
N HIS A 70 -1.95 -4.45 -0.22
CA HIS A 70 -2.84 -3.64 -1.03
C HIS A 70 -4.03 -4.46 -1.50
N VAL A 71 -5.16 -3.78 -1.67
CA VAL A 71 -6.34 -4.39 -2.31
C VAL A 71 -6.01 -4.64 -3.78
N ASN A 72 -6.14 -5.91 -4.18
CA ASN A 72 -6.04 -6.33 -5.56
C ASN A 72 -7.42 -6.28 -6.20
N LEU A 73 -7.58 -5.43 -7.21
CA LEU A 73 -8.72 -5.48 -8.12
C LEU A 73 -8.35 -6.46 -9.23
N VAL A 74 -9.00 -7.61 -9.25
CA VAL A 74 -8.89 -8.58 -10.34
C VAL A 74 -10.17 -8.53 -11.15
N HIS A 75 -10.04 -8.56 -12.47
CA HIS A 75 -11.20 -8.77 -13.34
C HIS A 75 -11.63 -10.23 -13.22
N ASP A 76 -12.94 -10.43 -13.12
CA ASP A 76 -13.53 -11.76 -13.10
C ASP A 76 -13.58 -12.30 -14.53
N LEU A 77 -12.59 -13.11 -14.90
CA LEU A 77 -12.44 -13.70 -16.22
C LEU A 77 -13.17 -15.04 -16.27
N HIS A 78 -14.02 -15.23 -17.29
CA HIS A 78 -14.88 -16.40 -17.40
C HIS A 78 -14.55 -17.20 -18.68
N GLY A 79 -14.56 -18.53 -18.57
CA GLY A 79 -14.57 -19.47 -19.71
C GLY A 79 -13.69 -19.05 -20.92
N GLU A 80 -14.33 -18.56 -21.97
CA GLU A 80 -13.70 -18.18 -23.25
C GLU A 80 -12.89 -16.86 -23.22
N ASP A 81 -12.96 -16.08 -22.15
CA ASP A 81 -12.21 -14.83 -22.01
C ASP A 81 -10.70 -15.10 -22.10
N PHE A 82 -10.23 -16.17 -21.47
CA PHE A 82 -8.81 -16.55 -21.49
C PHE A 82 -8.32 -16.82 -22.91
N ASN A 83 -9.06 -17.62 -23.67
CA ASN A 83 -8.74 -17.94 -25.06
C ASN A 83 -8.82 -16.70 -25.95
N SER A 84 -9.82 -15.85 -25.74
CA SER A 84 -10.01 -14.60 -26.50
C SER A 84 -8.86 -13.63 -26.26
N ARG A 85 -8.36 -13.51 -25.02
CA ARG A 85 -7.18 -12.71 -24.70
C ARG A 85 -5.92 -13.25 -25.38
N ILE A 86 -5.70 -14.58 -25.34
CA ILE A 86 -4.55 -15.21 -26.02
C ILE A 86 -4.60 -14.95 -27.53
N ARG A 87 -5.76 -15.17 -28.16
CA ARG A 87 -5.95 -14.90 -29.60
C ARG A 87 -5.66 -13.46 -29.95
N SER A 88 -6.15 -12.51 -29.13
CA SER A 88 -5.91 -11.08 -29.33
C SER A 88 -4.42 -10.74 -29.21
N CYS A 89 -3.72 -11.27 -28.20
CA CYS A 89 -2.27 -11.06 -28.04
C CYS A 89 -1.47 -11.60 -29.24
N ASN A 90 -1.80 -12.80 -29.71
CA ASN A 90 -1.14 -13.40 -30.88
C ASN A 90 -1.36 -12.55 -32.15
N TRP A 91 -2.60 -12.09 -32.37
CA TRP A 91 -2.91 -11.22 -33.49
C TRP A 91 -2.15 -9.89 -33.43
N PHE A 92 -2.07 -9.25 -32.26
CA PHE A 92 -1.26 -8.04 -32.10
C PHE A 92 0.22 -8.29 -32.38
N ASN A 93 0.78 -9.41 -31.91
CA ASN A 93 2.16 -9.78 -32.20
C ASN A 93 2.42 -9.95 -33.70
N GLU A 94 1.49 -10.59 -34.43
CA GLU A 94 1.57 -10.70 -35.90
C GLU A 94 1.57 -9.32 -36.55
N LYS A 95 0.71 -8.39 -36.10
CA LYS A 95 0.67 -7.02 -36.63
C LYS A 95 1.92 -6.21 -36.36
N ILE A 96 2.54 -6.38 -35.20
CA ILE A 96 3.83 -5.73 -34.89
C ILE A 96 4.95 -6.30 -35.76
N ASN A 97 4.93 -7.61 -36.04
CA ASN A 97 5.92 -8.25 -36.91
C ASN A 97 5.77 -7.81 -38.37
N GLU A 98 4.55 -7.61 -38.85
CA GLU A 98 4.26 -7.08 -40.19
C GLU A 98 4.64 -5.59 -40.31
N ASP A 99 4.33 -4.79 -39.29
CA ASP A 99 4.64 -3.37 -39.24
C ASP A 99 5.05 -2.94 -37.82
N PRO A 100 6.35 -2.67 -37.59
CA PRO A 100 6.84 -2.20 -36.30
C PRO A 100 6.18 -0.90 -35.81
N GLN A 101 5.62 -0.09 -36.71
CA GLN A 101 4.93 1.16 -36.38
C GLN A 101 3.42 1.00 -36.22
N PHE A 102 2.88 -0.22 -36.26
CA PHE A 102 1.44 -0.50 -36.21
C PHE A 102 0.71 0.29 -35.11
N PHE A 103 1.21 0.28 -33.88
CA PHE A 103 0.57 0.96 -32.75
C PHE A 103 0.54 2.48 -32.84
N THR A 104 1.39 3.10 -33.66
CA THR A 104 1.34 4.56 -33.85
C THR A 104 0.04 5.02 -34.52
N ARG A 105 -0.63 4.10 -35.23
CA ARG A 105 -1.88 4.33 -35.97
C ARG A 105 -3.10 3.73 -35.26
N VAL A 106 -2.91 3.11 -34.09
CA VAL A 106 -4.00 2.59 -33.27
C VAL A 106 -4.44 3.67 -32.27
N LEU A 107 -5.70 4.08 -32.34
CA LEU A 107 -6.33 4.93 -31.33
C LEU A 107 -6.83 4.03 -30.20
N PHE A 108 -6.18 4.09 -29.04
CA PHE A 108 -6.69 3.46 -27.83
C PHE A 108 -7.67 4.41 -27.17
N SER A 109 -8.87 3.95 -26.86
CA SER A 109 -9.85 4.75 -26.12
C SER A 109 -10.37 4.00 -24.92
N ASP A 110 -10.69 4.73 -23.87
CA ASP A 110 -11.30 4.18 -22.66
C ASP A 110 -12.31 5.15 -22.07
N GLU A 111 -13.20 4.59 -21.25
CA GLU A 111 -14.21 5.31 -20.48
C GLU A 111 -13.93 5.13 -18.99
N ALA A 112 -13.76 6.24 -18.29
CA ALA A 112 -13.49 6.25 -16.86
C ALA A 112 -14.58 7.00 -16.10
N ILE A 113 -15.05 6.38 -15.01
CA ILE A 113 -16.03 6.97 -14.10
C ILE A 113 -15.31 7.45 -12.84
N PHE A 114 -15.31 8.77 -12.62
CA PHE A 114 -14.85 9.39 -11.39
C PHE A 114 -16.01 9.58 -10.43
N LYS A 115 -15.86 9.09 -9.20
CA LYS A 115 -16.89 9.16 -8.16
C LYS A 115 -16.46 10.06 -7.00
N SER A 116 -17.43 10.75 -6.40
CA SER A 116 -17.18 11.71 -5.32
C SER A 116 -16.86 11.10 -3.96
N ASP A 117 -17.08 9.80 -3.80
CA ASP A 117 -16.83 9.04 -2.57
C ASP A 117 -15.35 8.68 -2.38
N GLY A 118 -14.49 9.03 -3.35
CA GLY A 118 -13.11 8.60 -3.38
C GLY A 118 -12.94 7.09 -3.55
N SER A 119 -13.89 6.44 -4.27
CA SER A 119 -13.90 5.00 -4.50
C SER A 119 -12.51 4.47 -4.85
N VAL A 120 -12.03 3.55 -4.01
CA VAL A 120 -10.77 2.79 -4.08
C VAL A 120 -9.55 3.59 -4.58
N ASN A 121 -9.05 4.52 -3.77
CA ASN A 121 -7.66 4.95 -3.94
C ASN A 121 -6.70 3.80 -3.54
N ARG A 122 -6.30 2.99 -4.52
CA ARG A 122 -5.41 1.81 -4.36
C ARG A 122 -4.12 2.12 -3.58
N HIS A 123 -3.59 3.33 -3.73
CA HIS A 123 -2.38 3.76 -3.04
C HIS A 123 -2.62 3.94 -1.53
N ASN A 124 -3.80 4.43 -1.16
CA ASN A 124 -4.17 4.65 0.23
C ASN A 124 -4.83 3.42 0.86
N MET A 125 -5.32 2.47 0.04
CA MET A 125 -5.98 1.27 0.50
C MET A 125 -4.98 0.14 0.74
N HIS A 126 -4.26 0.26 1.86
CA HIS A 126 -3.44 -0.79 2.42
C HIS A 126 -3.98 -1.22 3.77
N TYR A 127 -3.72 -2.46 4.16
CA TYR A 127 -3.94 -2.93 5.52
C TYR A 127 -2.68 -3.61 6.04
N TRP A 128 -2.41 -3.44 7.32
CA TRP A 128 -1.32 -4.10 8.02
C TRP A 128 -1.82 -5.40 8.63
N SER A 129 -1.18 -6.52 8.30
CA SER A 129 -1.50 -7.83 8.87
C SER A 129 -0.28 -8.74 8.88
N GLN A 130 -0.28 -9.75 9.74
CA GLN A 130 0.77 -10.78 9.75
C GLN A 130 0.59 -11.80 8.63
N ASN A 131 -0.66 -12.10 8.28
CA ASN A 131 -1.04 -13.00 7.19
C ASN A 131 -1.87 -12.22 6.16
N ASN A 132 -1.98 -12.73 4.94
CA ASN A 132 -2.84 -12.14 3.92
C ASN A 132 -4.34 -12.47 4.19
N PRO A 133 -5.19 -11.52 4.65
CA PRO A 133 -6.62 -11.72 4.83
C PRO A 133 -7.43 -11.82 3.54
N HIS A 134 -6.82 -11.73 2.34
CA HIS A 134 -7.55 -11.76 1.06
C HIS A 134 -8.74 -10.79 1.04
N TRP A 135 -8.48 -9.58 1.54
CA TRP A 135 -9.53 -8.61 1.83
C TRP A 135 -10.31 -8.20 0.57
N MET A 136 -11.64 -8.26 0.66
CA MET A 136 -12.57 -7.76 -0.33
C MET A 136 -13.43 -6.66 0.29
N ARG A 137 -13.73 -5.60 -0.47
CA ARG A 137 -14.59 -4.50 -0.02
C ARG A 137 -15.80 -4.39 -0.93
N ALA A 138 -16.99 -4.48 -0.35
CA ALA A 138 -18.22 -4.04 -1.00
C ALA A 138 -18.21 -2.51 -1.11
N VAL A 139 -18.52 -1.98 -2.30
CA VAL A 139 -18.63 -0.55 -2.55
C VAL A 139 -20.11 -0.22 -2.65
N ASP A 140 -20.60 0.66 -1.77
CA ASP A 140 -21.96 1.19 -1.86
C ASP A 140 -22.01 2.24 -2.97
N HIS A 141 -23.08 2.24 -3.76
CA HIS A 141 -23.28 3.12 -4.91
C HIS A 141 -24.41 4.13 -4.69
N GLN A 142 -25.11 4.07 -3.56
CA GLN A 142 -26.26 4.94 -3.32
C GLN A 142 -25.80 6.31 -2.79
N ARG A 143 -26.26 7.39 -3.45
CA ARG A 143 -26.05 8.82 -3.11
C ARG A 143 -24.69 9.43 -3.47
N ILE A 144 -24.00 8.90 -4.47
CA ILE A 144 -22.70 9.39 -4.94
C ILE A 144 -22.88 10.05 -6.31
N TRP A 145 -22.31 11.24 -6.53
CA TRP A 145 -22.26 11.80 -7.88
C TRP A 145 -21.08 11.22 -8.64
N SER A 146 -21.27 10.98 -9.93
CA SER A 146 -20.24 10.47 -10.82
C SER A 146 -20.07 11.37 -12.05
N LEU A 147 -18.82 11.55 -12.46
CA LEU A 147 -18.44 12.13 -13.74
C LEU A 147 -17.95 11.01 -14.65
N ASN A 148 -18.53 10.93 -15.84
CA ASN A 148 -18.08 10.00 -16.87
C ASN A 148 -17.18 10.74 -17.86
N THR A 149 -16.03 10.16 -18.17
CA THR A 149 -15.06 10.75 -19.09
C THR A 149 -14.65 9.73 -20.12
N TRP A 150 -14.61 10.16 -21.38
CA TRP A 150 -14.05 9.40 -22.49
C TRP A 150 -12.73 10.05 -22.90
N CYS A 151 -11.71 9.23 -23.15
CA CYS A 151 -10.43 9.72 -23.65
C CYS A 151 -9.87 8.76 -24.70
N GLY A 152 -9.22 9.33 -25.72
CA GLY A 152 -8.48 8.60 -26.75
C GLY A 152 -7.01 9.00 -26.76
N ILE A 153 -6.12 8.02 -26.89
CA ILE A 153 -4.67 8.20 -26.99
C ILE A 153 -4.22 7.59 -28.33
N LEU A 154 -3.52 8.39 -29.12
CA LEU A 154 -2.94 8.00 -30.41
C LEU A 154 -1.43 8.25 -30.37
N ASN A 155 -0.68 7.55 -31.22
CA ASN A 155 0.76 7.73 -31.39
C ASN A 155 1.58 7.36 -30.13
N THR A 156 1.33 6.18 -29.57
CA THR A 156 2.10 5.62 -28.45
C THR A 156 3.44 5.07 -28.96
N GLN A 157 4.40 5.94 -29.23
CA GLN A 157 5.80 5.53 -29.44
C GLN A 157 6.50 5.47 -28.08
N SER A 158 7.09 4.33 -27.73
CA SER A 158 8.07 4.27 -26.64
C SER A 158 9.32 5.01 -27.11
N ARG A 159 9.68 6.08 -26.40
CA ARG A 159 11.03 6.63 -26.48
C ARG A 159 11.90 5.75 -25.58
N ASP A 160 12.49 4.72 -26.18
CA ASP A 160 13.60 4.00 -25.57
C ASP A 160 14.92 4.73 -25.87
#